data_AF-A0AAX1Q8M0-F1
#
_entry.id   AF-A0AAX1Q8M0-F1
#
_cell.length_a   1.000
_cell.length_b   1.000
_cell.length_c   1.000
_cell.angle_alpha   90.00
_cell.angle_beta   90.00
_cell.angle_gamma   90.00
#
_symmetry.space_group_name_H-M   'P 1'
#
loop_
_entity.id
_entity.type
_entity.pdbx_description
1 polymer ?
#
loop_
_entity_poly.entity_id
_entity_poly.type
_entity_poly.pdbx_seq_one_letter_code
_entity_poly.pdbx_strand_id
1 'polypeptide(L)'
;MRVPVVKEEKTKNMVDEAAFIECLDYPNPKVQVTVLIQIVKGNISNAEVVFKLIELSKCRNEEIHKVFGKDTIGHYSIAALQVLNTYESTRAFEDIMSELEEGEQNIIKRIVRNFNM
;
A
#
# COMPACT_ATOMS: atom_id res chain seq x y z
N MET A 1 -17.40 -47.99 14.69
CA MET A 1 -17.66 -46.57 15.00
C MET A 1 -16.91 -45.73 13.98
N ARG A 2 -17.59 -44.86 13.21
CA ARG A 2 -16.95 -43.95 12.26
C ARG A 2 -16.65 -42.65 13.00
N VAL A 3 -15.36 -42.28 13.09
CA VAL A 3 -14.93 -40.99 13.62
C VAL A 3 -15.36 -39.91 12.61
N PRO A 4 -16.08 -38.86 13.01
CA PRO A 4 -16.38 -37.77 12.09
C PRO A 4 -15.06 -37.02 11.83
N VAL A 5 -14.63 -36.99 10.58
CA VAL A 5 -13.58 -36.07 10.13
C VAL A 5 -14.19 -34.68 10.21
N VAL A 6 -13.86 -33.94 11.28
CA VAL A 6 -14.15 -32.52 11.37
C VAL A 6 -13.38 -31.88 10.23
N LYS A 7 -14.11 -31.45 9.19
CA LYS A 7 -13.54 -30.56 8.18
C LYS A 7 -13.17 -29.29 8.94
N GLU A 8 -11.88 -29.03 9.09
CA GLU A 8 -11.38 -27.70 9.43
C GLU A 8 -11.88 -26.77 8.32
N GLU A 9 -13.00 -26.10 8.57
CA GLU A 9 -13.38 -24.91 7.84
C GLU A 9 -12.23 -23.93 8.08
N LYS A 10 -11.39 -23.75 7.05
CA LYS A 10 -10.49 -22.61 6.98
C LYS A 10 -11.39 -21.39 7.11
N THR A 11 -11.45 -20.82 8.31
CA THR A 11 -11.92 -19.46 8.52
C THR A 11 -11.14 -18.63 7.53
N LYS A 12 -11.81 -18.22 6.46
CA LYS A 12 -11.36 -17.13 5.61
C LYS A 12 -11.17 -16.01 6.63
N ASN A 13 -9.93 -15.69 6.97
CA ASN A 13 -9.62 -14.50 7.76
C ASN A 13 -10.26 -13.37 6.96
N MET A 14 -11.45 -12.92 7.40
CA MET A 14 -12.10 -11.77 6.82
C MET A 14 -11.18 -10.64 7.22
N VAL A 15 -10.30 -10.28 6.28
CA VAL A 15 -9.39 -9.16 6.37
C VAL A 15 -10.28 -7.96 6.71
N ASP A 16 -10.13 -7.41 7.90
CA ASP A 16 -10.88 -6.23 8.31
C ASP A 16 -10.31 -5.03 7.56
N GLU A 17 -10.83 -4.80 6.35
CA GLU A 17 -10.40 -3.71 5.47
C GLU A 17 -10.48 -2.36 6.17
N ALA A 18 -11.47 -2.17 7.06
CA ALA A 18 -11.64 -0.94 7.84
C ALA A 18 -10.48 -0.75 8.82
N ALA A 19 -10.04 -1.82 9.51
CA ALA A 19 -8.89 -1.75 10.40
C ALA A 19 -7.59 -1.36 9.66
N PHE A 20 -7.37 -1.82 8.42
CA PHE A 20 -6.22 -1.40 7.63
C PHE A 20 -6.31 0.08 7.24
N ILE A 21 -7.49 0.54 6.84
CA ILE A 21 -7.74 1.95 6.51
C ILE A 21 -7.48 2.86 7.71
N GLU A 22 -7.94 2.49 8.91
CA GLU A 22 -7.65 3.24 10.14
C GLU A 22 -6.14 3.30 10.43
N CYS A 23 -5.43 2.19 10.23
CA CYS A 23 -4.00 2.14 10.49
C CYS A 23 -3.17 2.98 9.49
N LEU A 24 -3.73 3.36 8.34
CA LEU A 24 -3.12 4.33 7.43
C LEU A 24 -3.11 5.76 8.01
N ASP A 25 -3.98 6.09 8.98
CA ASP A 25 -3.98 7.40 9.65
C ASP A 25 -3.00 7.47 10.83
N TYR A 26 -2.34 6.35 11.14
CA TYR A 26 -1.44 6.29 12.27
C TYR A 26 -0.23 7.23 12.05
N PRO A 27 0.19 8.05 13.03
CA PRO A 27 1.18 9.11 12.84
C PRO A 27 2.62 8.62 12.63
N ASN A 28 2.83 7.30 12.52
CA ASN A 28 4.13 6.70 12.33
C ASN A 28 4.27 6.11 10.92
N PRO A 29 5.13 6.70 10.05
CA PRO A 29 5.36 6.23 8.68
C PRO A 29 5.73 4.75 8.56
N LYS A 30 6.41 4.16 9.56
CA LYS A 30 6.77 2.73 9.54
C LYS A 30 5.55 1.83 9.74
N VAL A 31 4.61 2.25 10.58
CA VAL A 31 3.34 1.54 10.78
C VAL A 31 2.53 1.62 9.48
N GLN A 32 2.43 2.82 8.90
CA GLN A 32 1.73 3.03 7.62
C GLN A 32 2.33 2.16 6.49
N VAL A 33 3.66 2.07 6.36
CA VAL A 33 4.28 1.18 5.35
C VAL A 33 3.97 -0.30 5.60
N THR A 34 3.96 -0.73 6.86
CA THR A 34 3.60 -2.12 7.20
C THR A 34 2.17 -2.43 6.73
N VAL A 35 1.26 -1.50 6.94
CA VAL A 35 -0.15 -1.58 6.50
C VAL A 35 -0.24 -1.59 4.98
N LEU A 36 0.50 -0.71 4.28
CA LEU A 36 0.55 -0.68 2.82
C LEU A 36 1.00 -2.02 2.23
N ILE A 37 2.03 -2.65 2.82
CA ILE A 37 2.49 -3.98 2.40
C ILE A 37 1.36 -5.00 2.53
N GLN A 38 0.57 -4.96 3.61
CA GLN A 38 -0.56 -5.89 3.80
C GLN A 38 -1.71 -5.61 2.82
N ILE A 39 -2.02 -4.35 2.55
CA ILE A 39 -3.01 -3.92 1.55
C ILE A 39 -2.64 -4.47 0.17
N VAL A 40 -1.38 -4.29 -0.24
CA VAL A 40 -0.87 -4.78 -1.53
C VAL A 40 -0.91 -6.31 -1.58
N LYS A 41 -0.41 -7.00 -0.54
CA LYS A 41 -0.42 -8.47 -0.47
C LYS A 41 -1.84 -9.06 -0.44
N GLY A 42 -2.78 -8.36 0.17
CA GLY A 42 -4.18 -8.74 0.23
C GLY A 42 -4.99 -8.32 -1.01
N ASN A 43 -4.38 -7.57 -1.94
CA ASN A 43 -5.05 -6.96 -3.09
C ASN A 43 -6.31 -6.16 -2.68
N ILE A 44 -6.21 -5.39 -1.59
CA ILE A 44 -7.31 -4.59 -1.06
C ILE A 44 -7.33 -3.27 -1.83
N SER A 45 -8.28 -3.09 -2.74
CA SER A 45 -8.28 -2.00 -3.71
C SER A 45 -9.61 -1.25 -3.78
N ASN A 46 -10.35 -1.19 -2.67
CA ASN A 46 -11.59 -0.42 -2.62
C ASN A 46 -11.31 1.10 -2.78
N ALA A 47 -12.35 1.87 -3.11
CA ALA A 47 -12.21 3.29 -3.43
C ALA A 47 -11.60 4.11 -2.28
N GLU A 48 -11.89 3.74 -1.03
CA GLU A 48 -11.36 4.42 0.15
C GLU A 48 -9.86 4.19 0.32
N VAL A 49 -9.40 2.96 0.09
CA VAL A 49 -7.95 2.66 0.05
C VAL A 49 -7.26 3.49 -1.01
N VAL A 50 -7.77 3.48 -2.26
CA VAL A 50 -7.17 4.26 -3.36
C VAL A 50 -7.11 5.75 -3.00
N PHE A 51 -8.19 6.30 -2.45
CA PHE A 51 -8.23 7.68 -1.99
C PHE A 51 -7.16 7.97 -0.93
N LYS A 52 -7.01 7.11 0.09
CA LYS A 52 -5.96 7.27 1.11
C LYS A 52 -4.56 7.17 0.55
N LEU A 53 -4.32 6.30 -0.41
CA LEU A 53 -3.02 6.21 -1.09
C LEU A 53 -2.69 7.50 -1.84
N ILE A 54 -3.69 8.12 -2.49
CA ILE A 54 -3.52 9.41 -3.16
C ILE A 54 -3.20 10.51 -2.13
N GLU A 55 -3.87 10.56 -1.00
CA GLU A 55 -3.56 11.55 0.05
C GLU A 55 -2.15 11.35 0.62
N LEU A 56 -1.81 10.12 1.00
CA LEU A 56 -0.47 9.79 1.50
C LEU A 56 0.62 10.00 0.45
N SER A 57 0.31 9.91 -0.85
CA SER A 57 1.27 10.17 -1.92
C SER A 57 1.91 11.55 -1.81
N LYS A 58 1.22 12.53 -1.21
CA LYS A 58 1.69 13.92 -1.02
C LYS A 58 2.77 14.02 0.08
N CYS A 59 2.87 13.03 0.96
CA CYS A 59 3.79 12.99 2.09
C CYS A 59 5.21 12.56 1.66
N ARG A 60 5.85 13.34 0.77
CA ARG A 60 7.18 13.05 0.19
C ARG A 60 8.34 13.83 0.82
N ASN A 61 8.08 14.71 1.77
CA ASN A 61 9.14 15.43 2.47
C ASN A 61 9.99 14.45 3.33
N GLU A 62 11.25 14.25 2.95
CA GLU A 62 12.20 13.34 3.61
C GLU A 62 12.51 13.70 5.07
N GLU A 63 12.32 14.96 5.49
CA GLU A 63 12.59 15.38 6.87
C GLU A 63 11.47 14.94 7.84
N ILE A 64 10.26 14.77 7.31
CA ILE A 64 9.03 14.56 8.11
C ILE A 64 8.51 13.13 7.93
N HIS A 65 8.50 12.63 6.70
CA HIS A 65 7.76 11.43 6.31
C HIS A 65 8.65 10.23 5.98
N LYS A 66 9.92 10.31 6.40
CA LYS A 66 10.94 9.28 6.18
C LYS A 66 10.53 7.93 6.75
N VAL A 67 10.80 6.89 5.97
CA VAL A 67 10.66 5.50 6.41
C VAL A 67 12.03 4.83 6.45
N PHE A 68 12.75 4.83 5.33
CA PHE A 68 14.04 4.17 5.17
C PHE A 68 14.91 4.87 4.13
N GLY A 69 16.15 5.22 4.45
CA GLY A 69 17.00 5.95 3.50
C GLY A 69 16.33 7.26 3.04
N LYS A 70 16.18 7.48 1.74
CA LYS A 70 15.43 8.63 1.18
C LYS A 70 13.94 8.34 0.97
N ASP A 71 13.49 7.14 1.32
CA ASP A 71 12.14 6.70 1.03
C ASP A 71 11.20 7.29 2.07
N THR A 72 10.03 7.69 1.61
CA THR A 72 8.99 8.32 2.41
C THR A 72 7.71 7.54 2.29
N ILE A 73 6.75 7.75 3.20
CA ILE A 73 5.45 7.11 3.05
C ILE A 73 4.79 7.45 1.71
N GLY A 74 4.97 8.67 1.19
CA GLY A 74 4.49 9.05 -0.13
C GLY A 74 5.08 8.20 -1.25
N HIS A 75 6.37 7.90 -1.21
CA HIS A 75 7.00 6.98 -2.17
C HIS A 75 6.36 5.57 -2.14
N TYR A 76 6.11 5.04 -0.94
CA TYR A 76 5.46 3.74 -0.78
C TYR A 76 4.00 3.75 -1.23
N SER A 77 3.26 4.83 -0.97
CA SER A 77 1.87 4.97 -1.39
C SER A 77 1.72 5.04 -2.90
N ILE A 78 2.63 5.77 -3.60
CA ILE A 78 2.63 5.81 -5.06
C ILE A 78 2.98 4.44 -5.65
N ALA A 79 3.98 3.76 -5.07
CA ALA A 79 4.30 2.39 -5.48
C ALA A 79 3.11 1.43 -5.28
N ALA A 80 2.37 1.56 -4.18
CA ALA A 80 1.19 0.74 -3.90
C ALA A 80 0.07 0.97 -4.94
N LEU A 81 -0.15 2.22 -5.37
CA LEU A 81 -1.10 2.54 -6.46
C LEU A 81 -0.78 1.74 -7.73
N GLN A 82 0.49 1.67 -8.12
CA GLN A 82 0.89 0.89 -9.30
C GLN A 82 0.64 -0.62 -9.13
N VAL A 83 0.93 -1.17 -7.94
CA VAL A 83 0.85 -2.62 -7.72
C VAL A 83 -0.60 -3.12 -7.59
N LEU A 84 -1.51 -2.31 -7.03
CA LEU A 84 -2.94 -2.66 -6.96
C LEU A 84 -3.58 -2.80 -8.35
N ASN A 85 -3.09 -2.05 -9.35
CA ASN A 85 -3.41 -2.23 -10.77
C ASN A 85 -4.92 -2.25 -11.09
N THR A 86 -5.70 -1.41 -10.39
CA THR A 86 -7.06 -1.05 -10.79
C THR A 86 -7.03 0.12 -11.76
N TYR A 87 -8.12 0.35 -12.50
CA TYR A 87 -8.19 1.51 -13.39
C TYR A 87 -7.93 2.83 -12.66
N GLU A 88 -8.54 3.02 -11.50
CA GLU A 88 -8.41 4.24 -10.69
C GLU A 88 -7.01 4.40 -10.11
N SER A 89 -6.43 3.31 -9.59
CA SER A 89 -5.09 3.35 -8.98
C SER A 89 -3.98 3.56 -10.02
N THR A 90 -4.08 2.91 -11.18
CA THR A 90 -3.14 3.10 -12.29
C THR A 90 -3.21 4.52 -12.83
N ARG A 91 -4.41 5.07 -13.04
CA ARG A 91 -4.56 6.46 -13.50
C ARG A 91 -3.93 7.45 -12.51
N ALA A 92 -4.23 7.30 -11.22
CA ALA A 92 -3.64 8.16 -10.19
C ALA A 92 -2.11 8.04 -10.14
N PHE A 93 -1.57 6.82 -10.28
CA PHE A 93 -0.14 6.59 -10.38
C PHE A 93 0.49 7.33 -11.56
N GLU A 94 -0.09 7.21 -12.76
CA GLU A 94 0.42 7.85 -13.99
C GLU A 94 0.40 9.37 -13.87
N ASP A 95 -0.72 9.93 -13.38
CA ASP A 95 -0.89 11.37 -13.16
C ASP A 95 0.21 11.89 -12.21
N ILE A 96 0.38 11.24 -11.05
CA ILE A 96 1.39 11.65 -10.05
C ILE A 96 2.81 11.49 -10.62
N MET A 97 3.13 10.35 -11.24
CA MET A 97 4.47 10.08 -11.76
C MET A 97 4.90 11.08 -12.83
N SER A 98 3.97 11.60 -13.63
CA SER A 98 4.25 12.58 -14.69
C SER A 98 4.76 13.92 -14.15
N GLU A 99 4.44 14.24 -12.89
CA GLU A 99 4.83 15.49 -12.23
C GLU A 99 6.14 15.38 -11.43
N LEU A 100 6.65 14.16 -11.25
CA LEU A 100 7.83 13.91 -10.41
C LEU A 100 9.14 14.02 -11.18
N GLU A 101 10.16 14.52 -10.49
CA GLU A 101 11.53 14.48 -10.97
C GLU A 101 12.04 13.04 -11.11
N GLU A 102 13.02 12.82 -12.00
CA GLU A 102 13.55 11.50 -12.33
C GLU A 102 14.07 10.75 -11.08
N GLY A 103 14.66 11.48 -10.12
CA GLY A 103 15.15 10.91 -8.86
C GLY A 103 14.03 10.23 -8.05
N GLU A 104 12.92 10.92 -7.85
CA GLU A 104 11.73 10.43 -7.13
C GLU A 104 11.10 9.24 -7.88
N GLN A 105 10.97 9.36 -9.21
CA GLN A 105 10.47 8.27 -10.03
C GLN A 105 11.32 7.00 -9.90
N ASN A 106 12.65 7.15 -9.80
CA ASN A 106 13.56 6.02 -9.64
C ASN A 106 13.43 5.35 -8.27
N ILE A 107 13.16 6.11 -7.20
CA ILE A 107 12.84 5.57 -5.88
C ILE A 107 11.57 4.72 -5.96
N ILE A 108 10.51 5.25 -6.56
CA ILE A 108 9.21 4.57 -6.69
C ILE A 108 9.35 3.29 -7.51
N LYS A 109 10.00 3.34 -8.69
CA LYS A 109 10.27 2.17 -9.53
C LYS A 109 11.03 1.08 -8.78
N ARG A 110 11.97 1.45 -7.90
CA ARG A 110 12.68 0.49 -7.04
C ARG A 110 11.75 -0.16 -6.01
N ILE A 111 10.90 0.63 -5.34
CA ILE A 111 9.95 0.10 -4.33
C ILE A 111 8.96 -0.85 -4.98
N VAL A 112 8.43 -0.52 -6.16
CA VAL A 112 7.51 -1.38 -6.92
C VAL A 112 8.10 -2.76 -7.20
N ARG A 113 9.39 -2.81 -7.59
CA ARG A 113 10.10 -4.09 -7.80
C ARG A 113 10.15 -4.91 -6.52
N ASN A 114 10.32 -4.26 -5.36
CA ASN A 114 10.39 -4.93 -4.07
C ASN A 114 9.03 -5.43 -3.56
N PHE A 115 7.91 -4.84 -4.00
CA PHE A 115 6.58 -5.37 -3.70
C PHE A 115 6.28 -6.68 -4.44
N ASN A 116 6.87 -6.87 -5.62
CA ASN A 116 6.66 -8.03 -6.48
C ASN A 116 7.63 -9.19 -6.20
N MET A 117 8.52 -9.05 -5.21
CA MET A 117 9.42 -10.11 -4.72
C MET A 117 8.80 -10.86 -3.55
#